data_AF-A0A564W6C5-F1
#
_entry.id   AF-A0A564W6C5-F1
#
_cell.length_a   1.000
_cell.length_b   1.000
_cell.length_c   1.000
_cell.angle_alpha   90.00
_cell.angle_beta   90.00
_cell.angle_gamma   90.00
#
_symmetry.space_group_name_H-M   'P 1'
#
loop_
_entity.id
_entity.type
_entity.pdbx_description
1 polymer ?
#
loop_
_entity_poly.entity_id
_entity_poly.type
_entity_poly.pdbx_seq_one_letter_code
_entity_poly.pdbx_strand_id
1 'polypeptide(L)'
;MKDYILETCVDSVESAMAAAEGGADRLELCSNLIIGGTTPGPWLFEEIRKRSDIRIHALIRPRFGDFCYTDAEFSMIRNAVKDFRKMGAEGVVVGILKPDGTLNMEQMQELMGAAGDMSVTLHRAFDVCADPIEAMEQAISLGIDTILTSGQKNTCLQGAELLKKLETRSQGRITIQAGSGVGAEVIRQLYPLTGIKAYHMSGKVVTDSAMQFRKEGVNMGLPTFSEYEIWRTDIENVRAAKKVLEEL
;
A
#
# COMPACT_ATOMS: atom_id res chain seq x y z
N MET A 1 -18.74 -7.67 13.76
CA MET A 1 -17.42 -7.10 13.40
C MET A 1 -17.42 -6.85 11.90
N LYS A 2 -16.80 -5.78 11.41
CA LYS A 2 -16.70 -5.51 9.97
C LYS A 2 -15.88 -6.64 9.32
N ASP A 3 -16.34 -7.12 8.17
CA ASP A 3 -15.74 -8.25 7.42
C ASP A 3 -15.02 -7.77 6.15
N TYR A 4 -14.69 -6.47 6.07
CA TYR A 4 -14.02 -5.85 4.93
C TYR A 4 -13.05 -4.77 5.40
N ILE A 5 -12.08 -4.42 4.55
CA ILE A 5 -11.10 -3.36 4.81
C ILE A 5 -11.00 -2.47 3.57
N LEU A 6 -11.15 -1.16 3.76
CA LEU A 6 -10.75 -0.15 2.78
C LEU A 6 -9.50 0.57 3.25
N GLU A 7 -8.39 0.36 2.57
CA GLU A 7 -7.13 1.07 2.78
C GLU A 7 -6.90 2.10 1.67
N THR A 8 -6.47 3.31 2.07
CA THR A 8 -6.05 4.34 1.11
C THR A 8 -4.56 4.65 1.27
N CYS A 9 -3.77 4.57 0.19
CA CYS A 9 -2.39 5.09 0.24
C CYS A 9 -2.37 6.60 0.02
N VAL A 10 -1.69 7.29 0.93
CA VAL A 10 -1.65 8.75 1.03
C VAL A 10 -0.23 9.22 1.25
N ASP A 11 0.10 10.40 0.72
CA ASP A 11 1.43 11.01 0.80
C ASP A 11 1.42 12.42 1.41
N SER A 12 0.30 12.81 2.00
CA SER A 12 0.08 14.14 2.53
C SER A 12 -1.03 14.19 3.58
N VAL A 13 -1.02 15.23 4.41
CA VAL A 13 -2.01 15.43 5.47
C VAL A 13 -3.40 15.59 4.89
N GLU A 14 -3.54 16.37 3.82
CA GLU A 14 -4.83 16.61 3.16
C GLU A 14 -5.41 15.32 2.58
N SER A 15 -4.59 14.50 1.93
CA SER A 15 -5.03 13.19 1.42
C SER A 15 -5.41 12.24 2.57
N ALA A 16 -4.67 12.24 3.67
CA ALA A 16 -4.97 11.45 4.86
C ALA A 16 -6.31 11.85 5.50
N MET A 17 -6.57 13.16 5.64
CA MET A 17 -7.83 13.66 6.17
C MET A 17 -8.99 13.36 5.23
N ALA A 18 -8.80 13.53 3.92
CA ALA A 18 -9.79 13.19 2.92
C ALA A 18 -10.15 11.69 2.94
N ALA A 19 -9.15 10.81 3.08
CA ALA A 19 -9.37 9.38 3.21
C ALA A 19 -10.15 9.03 4.48
N ALA A 20 -9.81 9.63 5.62
CA ALA A 20 -10.53 9.43 6.89
C ALA A 20 -11.98 9.92 6.79
N GLU A 21 -12.22 11.12 6.25
CA GLU A 21 -13.56 11.68 6.05
C GLU A 21 -14.38 10.87 5.03
N GLY A 22 -13.74 10.32 4.01
CA GLY A 22 -14.35 9.41 3.04
C GLY A 22 -14.70 8.04 3.62
N GLY A 23 -14.24 7.71 4.84
CA GLY A 23 -14.56 6.47 5.53
C GLY A 23 -13.58 5.31 5.28
N ALA A 24 -12.33 5.60 4.91
CA ALA A 24 -11.27 4.59 4.90
C ALA A 24 -11.10 3.97 6.30
N ASP A 25 -10.85 2.67 6.37
CA ASP A 25 -10.65 1.97 7.64
C ASP A 25 -9.18 2.06 8.12
N ARG A 26 -8.23 2.24 7.19
CA ARG A 26 -6.84 2.59 7.50
C ARG A 26 -6.17 3.38 6.36
N LEU A 27 -5.00 3.91 6.66
CA LEU A 27 -4.07 4.51 5.71
C LEU A 27 -2.86 3.60 5.47
N GLU A 28 -2.40 3.51 4.22
CA GLU A 28 -0.99 3.23 3.93
C GLU A 28 -0.27 4.58 3.79
N LEU A 29 0.66 4.89 4.69
CA LEU A 29 1.41 6.14 4.64
C LEU A 29 2.63 5.97 3.74
N CYS A 30 2.70 6.83 2.73
CA CYS A 30 3.63 6.72 1.62
C CYS A 30 4.37 8.07 1.42
N SER A 31 5.49 8.06 0.69
CA SER A 31 6.06 9.25 0.04
C SER A 31 6.40 8.94 -1.40
N ASN A 32 6.50 9.95 -2.27
CA ASN A 32 6.83 9.77 -3.69
C ASN A 32 5.89 8.77 -4.40
N LEU A 33 4.58 8.98 -4.28
CA LEU A 33 3.60 8.03 -4.80
C LEU A 33 3.64 7.82 -6.32
N ILE A 34 4.10 8.82 -7.06
CA ILE A 34 4.23 8.78 -8.53
C ILE A 34 5.16 7.64 -8.98
N ILE A 35 6.16 7.28 -8.17
CA ILE A 35 7.12 6.18 -8.45
C ILE A 35 6.77 4.88 -7.69
N GLY A 36 5.50 4.74 -7.27
CA GLY A 36 5.00 3.57 -6.56
C GLY A 36 5.25 3.58 -5.05
N GLY A 37 5.59 4.73 -4.47
CA GLY A 37 5.75 4.88 -3.03
C GLY A 37 7.15 4.52 -2.50
N THR A 38 7.56 5.25 -1.48
CA THR A 38 8.80 5.10 -0.70
C THR A 38 8.51 5.42 0.76
N THR A 39 9.46 5.13 1.65
CA THR A 39 9.34 5.38 3.09
C THR A 39 8.99 6.84 3.38
N PRO A 40 7.89 7.11 4.11
CA PRO A 40 7.52 8.48 4.45
C PRO A 40 8.44 9.09 5.50
N GLY A 41 8.54 10.42 5.48
CA GLY A 41 9.22 11.16 6.54
C GLY A 41 8.42 11.14 7.85
N PRO A 42 9.09 11.19 9.02
CA PRO A 42 8.42 11.09 10.32
C PRO A 42 7.46 12.26 10.59
N TRP A 43 7.77 13.45 10.08
CA TRP A 43 6.95 14.65 10.26
C TRP A 43 5.56 14.52 9.64
N LEU A 44 5.44 13.81 8.52
CA LEU A 44 4.14 13.57 7.90
C LEU A 44 3.25 12.71 8.81
N PHE A 45 3.81 11.66 9.41
CA PHE A 45 3.11 10.82 10.36
C PHE A 45 2.65 11.65 11.58
N GLU A 46 3.55 12.43 12.18
CA GLU A 46 3.22 13.26 13.35
C GLU A 46 2.11 14.27 13.06
N GLU A 47 2.15 14.93 11.90
CA GLU A 47 1.09 15.88 11.51
C GLU A 47 -0.26 15.19 11.29
N ILE A 48 -0.29 13.98 10.73
CA ILE A 48 -1.53 13.22 10.60
C ILE A 48 -2.07 12.82 11.98
N ARG A 49 -1.20 12.34 12.88
CA ARG A 49 -1.60 11.94 14.25
C ARG A 49 -2.15 13.08 15.09
N LYS A 50 -1.73 14.32 14.86
CA LYS A 50 -2.35 15.50 15.51
C LYS A 50 -3.81 15.73 15.13
N ARG A 51 -4.29 15.11 14.04
CA ARG A 51 -5.60 15.41 13.41
C ARG A 51 -6.51 14.19 13.29
N SER A 52 -5.98 12.97 13.35
CA SER A 52 -6.76 11.76 13.20
C SER A 52 -6.14 10.57 13.92
N ASP A 53 -7.02 9.76 14.52
CA ASP A 53 -6.69 8.45 15.12
C ASP A 53 -6.86 7.29 14.14
N ILE A 54 -7.09 7.57 12.84
CA ILE A 54 -7.17 6.52 11.82
C ILE A 54 -5.90 5.66 11.85
N ARG A 55 -6.07 4.34 11.69
CA ARG A 55 -4.93 3.40 11.71
C ARG A 55 -3.97 3.70 10.56
N ILE A 56 -2.67 3.63 10.83
CA ILE A 56 -1.61 3.93 9.86
C ILE A 56 -0.70 2.73 9.74
N HIS A 57 -0.56 2.23 8.50
CA HIS A 57 0.49 1.31 8.11
C HIS A 57 1.55 2.09 7.32
N ALA A 58 2.78 2.18 7.78
CA ALA A 58 3.82 2.92 7.08
C ALA A 58 4.49 2.04 6.01
N LEU A 59 4.54 2.50 4.75
CA LEU A 59 5.34 1.86 3.71
C LEU A 59 6.82 2.00 4.06
N ILE A 60 7.57 0.91 4.07
CA ILE A 60 9.02 0.92 4.30
C ILE A 60 9.71 0.42 3.03
N ARG A 61 10.10 1.37 2.18
CA ARG A 61 10.75 1.14 0.89
C ARG A 61 11.73 2.28 0.59
N PRO A 62 13.06 2.03 0.63
CA PRO A 62 14.05 3.11 0.62
C PRO A 62 14.20 3.80 -0.74
N ARG A 63 13.84 3.11 -1.84
CA ARG A 63 13.92 3.63 -3.21
C ARG A 63 12.90 2.96 -4.14
N PHE A 64 12.69 3.55 -5.31
CA PHE A 64 11.97 2.91 -6.41
C PHE A 64 12.81 1.81 -7.08
N GLY A 65 12.19 1.08 -8.01
CA GLY A 65 12.81 -0.05 -8.71
C GLY A 65 12.51 -1.38 -8.03
N ASP A 66 13.49 -2.29 -8.09
CA ASP A 66 13.39 -3.64 -7.55
C ASP A 66 13.25 -3.70 -6.02
N PHE A 67 13.12 -4.93 -5.52
CA PHE A 67 13.01 -5.27 -4.11
C PHE A 67 14.17 -6.16 -3.64
N CYS A 68 15.29 -6.13 -4.40
CA CYS A 68 16.52 -6.84 -4.07
C CYS A 68 17.50 -5.83 -3.47
N TYR A 69 17.53 -5.76 -2.15
CA TYR A 69 18.24 -4.72 -1.42
C TYR A 69 19.66 -5.14 -1.06
N THR A 70 20.57 -4.17 -1.08
CA THR A 70 21.90 -4.30 -0.48
C THR A 70 21.82 -4.37 1.05
N ASP A 71 22.88 -4.82 1.72
CA ASP A 71 22.92 -4.87 3.19
C ASP A 71 22.74 -3.49 3.85
N ALA A 72 23.26 -2.44 3.20
CA ALA A 72 23.09 -1.06 3.68
C ALA A 72 21.62 -0.61 3.59
N GLU A 73 20.96 -0.91 2.48
CA GLU A 73 19.53 -0.62 2.29
C GLU A 73 18.67 -1.45 3.26
N PHE A 74 19.00 -2.72 3.48
CA PHE A 74 18.31 -3.56 4.45
C PHE A 74 18.46 -3.02 5.88
N SER A 75 19.65 -2.55 6.25
CA SER A 75 19.87 -1.88 7.54
C SER A 75 18.97 -0.64 7.70
N MET A 76 18.82 0.17 6.64
CA MET A 76 17.90 1.32 6.63
C MET A 76 16.44 0.88 6.79
N ILE A 77 15.99 -0.15 6.06
CA ILE A 77 14.63 -0.70 6.16
C ILE A 77 14.35 -1.16 7.59
N ARG A 78 15.25 -1.95 8.18
CA ARG A 78 15.08 -2.49 9.54
C ARG A 78 15.02 -1.37 10.60
N ASN A 79 15.81 -0.32 10.44
CA ASN A 79 15.75 0.84 11.35
C ASN A 79 14.46 1.63 11.17
N ALA A 80 14.01 1.86 9.94
CA ALA A 80 12.75 2.53 9.66
C ALA A 80 11.54 1.78 10.27
N VAL A 81 11.51 0.44 10.19
CA VAL A 81 10.49 -0.37 10.89
C VAL A 81 10.49 -0.09 12.39
N LYS A 82 11.66 -0.07 13.03
CA LYS A 82 11.78 0.21 14.47
C LYS A 82 11.35 1.63 14.82
N ASP A 83 11.63 2.60 13.97
CA ASP A 83 11.30 3.99 14.22
C ASP A 83 9.78 4.23 14.09
N PHE A 84 9.12 3.69 13.07
CA PHE A 84 7.66 3.74 12.96
C PHE A 84 6.95 3.01 14.10
N ARG A 85 7.53 1.91 14.60
CA ARG A 85 7.04 1.25 15.82
C ARG A 85 7.09 2.18 17.04
N LYS A 86 8.22 2.83 17.28
CA LYS A 86 8.38 3.79 18.40
C LYS A 86 7.43 4.97 18.27
N MET A 87 7.13 5.39 17.04
CA MET A 87 6.19 6.47 16.75
C MET A 87 4.72 6.04 16.94
N GLY A 88 4.44 4.75 17.13
CA GLY A 88 3.08 4.24 17.33
C GLY A 88 2.30 4.02 16.04
N ALA A 89 2.96 3.62 14.95
CA ALA A 89 2.24 3.09 13.79
C ALA A 89 1.59 1.74 14.17
N GLU A 90 0.37 1.47 13.70
CA GLU A 90 -0.29 0.17 13.92
C GLU A 90 0.22 -0.91 12.97
N GLY A 91 0.93 -0.53 11.91
CA GLY A 91 1.51 -1.49 10.98
C GLY A 91 2.65 -0.95 10.14
N VAL A 92 3.32 -1.86 9.44
CA VAL A 92 4.33 -1.56 8.41
C VAL A 92 4.05 -2.37 7.16
N VAL A 93 4.40 -1.80 6.01
CA VAL A 93 4.27 -2.45 4.71
C VAL A 93 5.66 -2.62 4.11
N VAL A 94 6.08 -3.87 3.89
CA VAL A 94 7.44 -4.27 3.51
C VAL A 94 7.41 -5.37 2.45
N GLY A 95 8.55 -5.65 1.84
CA GLY A 95 8.73 -6.86 1.04
C GLY A 95 10.11 -6.90 0.40
N ILE A 96 10.77 -8.03 0.52
CA ILE A 96 12.14 -8.20 0.05
C ILE A 96 12.22 -9.48 -0.77
N LEU A 97 12.79 -9.38 -1.96
CA LEU A 97 13.02 -10.51 -2.86
C LEU A 97 14.51 -10.78 -3.01
N LYS A 98 14.82 -12.02 -3.37
CA LYS A 98 16.13 -12.44 -3.86
C LYS A 98 16.26 -12.19 -5.37
N PRO A 99 17.48 -12.22 -5.94
CA PRO A 99 17.69 -12.05 -7.38
C PRO A 99 16.93 -13.05 -8.27
N ASP A 100 16.58 -14.22 -7.75
CA ASP A 100 15.79 -15.24 -8.45
C ASP A 100 14.27 -15.00 -8.40
N GLY A 101 13.83 -13.91 -7.75
CA GLY A 101 12.42 -13.56 -7.58
C GLY A 101 11.72 -14.29 -6.43
N THR A 102 12.42 -15.10 -5.63
CA THR A 102 11.85 -15.71 -4.42
C THR A 102 11.83 -14.72 -3.26
N LEU A 103 10.94 -14.94 -2.27
CA LEU A 103 10.90 -14.10 -1.08
C LEU A 103 12.19 -14.28 -0.25
N ASN A 104 12.79 -13.19 0.21
CA ASN A 104 13.96 -13.28 1.06
C ASN A 104 13.56 -13.60 2.52
N MET A 105 13.36 -14.89 2.81
CA MET A 105 12.86 -15.37 4.10
C MET A 105 13.70 -14.92 5.30
N GLU A 106 15.03 -14.88 5.17
CA GLU A 106 15.92 -14.48 6.28
C GLU A 106 15.70 -13.01 6.66
N GLN A 107 15.76 -12.13 5.66
CA GLN A 107 15.55 -10.70 5.88
C GLN A 107 14.10 -10.39 6.29
N MET A 108 13.11 -11.08 5.72
CA MET A 108 11.72 -10.92 6.13
C MET A 108 11.50 -11.36 7.59
N GLN A 109 12.12 -12.46 8.03
CA GLN A 109 12.05 -12.91 9.43
C GLN A 109 12.62 -11.89 10.41
N GLU A 110 13.75 -11.24 10.06
CA GLU A 110 14.30 -10.14 10.83
C GLU A 110 13.35 -8.93 10.91
N LEU A 111 12.67 -8.60 9.81
CA LEU A 111 11.69 -7.51 9.79
C LEU A 111 10.46 -7.83 10.65
N MET A 112 9.98 -9.08 10.66
CA MET A 112 8.93 -9.51 11.58
C MET A 112 9.36 -9.29 13.04
N GLY A 113 10.59 -9.64 13.39
CA GLY A 113 11.14 -9.39 14.73
C GLY A 113 11.26 -7.90 15.07
N ALA A 114 11.64 -7.06 14.11
CA ALA A 114 11.71 -5.62 14.28
C ALA A 114 10.32 -4.98 14.44
N ALA A 115 9.32 -5.47 13.70
CA ALA A 115 7.94 -5.01 13.73
C ALA A 115 7.25 -5.33 15.07
N GLY A 116 7.59 -6.49 15.66
CA GLY A 116 7.05 -6.90 16.95
C GLY A 116 5.54 -7.16 16.89
N ASP A 117 4.76 -6.31 17.56
CA ASP A 117 3.31 -6.40 17.68
C ASP A 117 2.55 -5.58 16.63
N MET A 118 3.27 -4.81 15.79
CA MET A 118 2.67 -4.15 14.63
C MET A 118 2.16 -5.17 13.62
N SER A 119 1.08 -4.81 12.92
CA SER A 119 0.64 -5.57 11.76
C SER A 119 1.63 -5.42 10.60
N VAL A 120 1.85 -6.50 9.86
CA VAL A 120 2.76 -6.51 8.70
C VAL A 120 2.00 -6.84 7.43
N THR A 121 2.15 -5.98 6.43
CA THR A 121 1.65 -6.20 5.07
C THR A 121 2.83 -6.48 4.13
N LEU A 122 2.77 -7.58 3.37
CA LEU A 122 3.65 -7.81 2.23
C LEU A 122 3.17 -6.98 1.03
N HIS A 123 3.90 -5.95 0.64
CA HIS A 123 3.53 -5.09 -0.49
C HIS A 123 3.69 -5.80 -1.86
N ARG A 124 3.45 -5.04 -2.93
CA ARG A 124 3.49 -5.46 -4.34
C ARG A 124 4.84 -6.00 -4.87
N ALA A 125 5.88 -6.12 -4.05
CA ALA A 125 6.96 -7.08 -4.35
C ALA A 125 6.40 -8.48 -4.65
N PHE A 126 5.30 -8.86 -4.01
CA PHE A 126 4.56 -10.07 -4.33
C PHE A 126 4.16 -10.15 -5.82
N ASP A 127 3.83 -9.03 -6.46
CA ASP A 127 3.40 -9.02 -7.85
C ASP A 127 4.53 -9.34 -8.85
N VAL A 128 5.78 -9.29 -8.40
CA VAL A 128 6.98 -9.58 -9.20
C VAL A 128 7.78 -10.77 -8.66
N CYS A 129 7.21 -11.55 -7.73
CA CYS A 129 7.83 -12.79 -7.27
C CYS A 129 7.63 -13.94 -8.27
N ALA A 130 8.52 -14.93 -8.22
CA ALA A 130 8.55 -16.03 -9.19
C ALA A 130 7.37 -17.01 -9.03
N ASP A 131 7.05 -17.42 -7.81
CA ASP A 131 5.90 -18.30 -7.51
C ASP A 131 5.01 -17.64 -6.44
N PRO A 132 3.82 -17.11 -6.81
CA PRO A 132 2.93 -16.45 -5.88
C PRO A 132 2.30 -17.39 -4.85
N ILE A 133 2.17 -18.69 -5.14
CA ILE A 133 1.60 -19.65 -4.18
C ILE A 133 2.65 -20.01 -3.12
N GLU A 134 3.90 -20.24 -3.53
CA GLU A 134 5.00 -20.44 -2.58
C GLU A 134 5.21 -19.20 -1.71
N ALA A 135 5.26 -18.00 -2.31
CA ALA A 135 5.42 -16.75 -1.58
C ALA A 135 4.29 -16.49 -0.57
N MET A 136 3.05 -16.89 -0.88
CA MET A 136 1.92 -16.79 0.05
C MET A 136 2.08 -17.75 1.25
N GLU A 137 2.44 -19.02 1.02
CA GLU A 137 2.65 -19.97 2.13
C GLU A 137 3.85 -19.55 3.00
N GLN A 138 4.89 -18.99 2.38
CA GLN A 138 6.02 -18.38 3.07
C GLN A 138 5.57 -17.20 3.94
N ALA A 139 4.78 -16.26 3.40
CA ALA A 139 4.21 -15.14 4.15
C ALA A 139 3.36 -15.62 5.34
N ILE A 140 2.52 -16.65 5.15
CA ILE A 140 1.74 -17.28 6.21
C ILE A 140 2.66 -17.85 7.30
N SER A 141 3.71 -18.58 6.93
CA SER A 141 4.63 -19.18 7.91
C SER A 141 5.42 -18.15 8.73
N LEU A 142 5.66 -16.96 8.18
CA LEU A 142 6.26 -15.83 8.88
C LEU A 142 5.28 -15.10 9.81
N GLY A 143 3.97 -15.35 9.69
CA GLY A 143 2.94 -14.63 10.42
C GLY A 143 2.62 -13.24 9.85
N ILE A 144 2.80 -13.03 8.55
CA ILE A 144 2.37 -11.79 7.87
C ILE A 144 0.84 -11.73 7.84
N ASP A 145 0.25 -10.57 8.13
CA ASP A 145 -1.21 -10.43 8.23
C ASP A 145 -1.89 -10.27 6.88
N THR A 146 -1.23 -9.57 5.95
CA THR A 146 -1.84 -9.13 4.67
C THR A 146 -0.86 -9.22 3.51
N ILE A 147 -1.33 -9.64 2.34
CA ILE A 147 -0.62 -9.52 1.06
C ILE A 147 -1.34 -8.50 0.19
N LEU A 148 -0.65 -7.43 -0.19
CA LEU A 148 -1.12 -6.45 -1.17
C LEU A 148 -0.67 -6.86 -2.58
N THR A 149 -1.62 -7.15 -3.46
CA THR A 149 -1.34 -7.69 -4.80
C THR A 149 -2.37 -7.25 -5.84
N SER A 150 -1.92 -7.10 -7.08
CA SER A 150 -2.77 -6.95 -8.26
C SER A 150 -2.99 -8.28 -9.00
N GLY A 151 -2.64 -9.41 -8.40
CA GLY A 151 -2.63 -10.72 -9.04
C GLY A 151 -1.56 -10.85 -10.12
N GLN A 152 -0.37 -10.26 -9.90
CA GLN A 152 0.75 -10.26 -10.86
C GLN A 152 0.39 -9.69 -12.25
N LYS A 153 -0.53 -8.72 -12.29
CA LYS A 153 -0.95 -7.99 -13.50
C LYS A 153 -0.89 -6.48 -13.29
N ASN A 154 -1.11 -5.70 -14.36
CA ASN A 154 -1.10 -4.24 -14.26
C ASN A 154 -2.22 -3.72 -13.35
N THR A 155 -3.39 -4.35 -13.37
CA THR A 155 -4.54 -4.02 -12.51
C THR A 155 -5.08 -5.28 -11.84
N CYS A 156 -5.70 -5.13 -10.65
CA CYS A 156 -6.33 -6.25 -9.95
C CYS A 156 -7.43 -6.95 -10.77
N LEU A 157 -8.17 -6.21 -11.59
CA LEU A 157 -9.21 -6.79 -12.46
C LEU A 157 -8.60 -7.74 -13.51
N GLN A 158 -7.44 -7.41 -14.07
CA GLN A 158 -6.72 -8.33 -14.96
C GLN A 158 -6.15 -9.54 -14.21
N GLY A 159 -5.79 -9.37 -12.95
CA GLY A 159 -5.27 -10.43 -12.08
C GLY A 159 -6.34 -11.24 -11.34
N ALA A 160 -7.63 -11.07 -11.66
CA ALA A 160 -8.73 -11.65 -10.91
C ALA A 160 -8.64 -13.18 -10.75
N GLU A 161 -8.13 -13.91 -11.75
CA GLU A 161 -7.95 -15.36 -11.68
C GLU A 161 -6.95 -15.76 -10.59
N LEU A 162 -5.78 -15.11 -10.55
CA LEU A 162 -4.78 -15.39 -9.52
C LEU A 162 -5.28 -14.93 -8.14
N LEU A 163 -5.93 -13.77 -8.06
CA LEU A 163 -6.53 -13.27 -6.82
C LEU A 163 -7.54 -14.27 -6.24
N LYS A 164 -8.44 -14.82 -7.06
CA LYS A 164 -9.38 -15.87 -6.64
C LYS A 164 -8.66 -17.11 -6.11
N LYS A 165 -7.59 -17.52 -6.80
CA LYS A 165 -6.79 -18.68 -6.39
C LYS A 165 -6.11 -18.45 -5.04
N LEU A 166 -5.53 -17.25 -4.83
CA LEU A 166 -4.91 -16.85 -3.57
C LEU A 166 -5.95 -16.81 -2.45
N GLU A 167 -7.09 -16.16 -2.66
CA GLU A 167 -8.16 -16.07 -1.66
C GLU A 167 -8.70 -17.46 -1.27
N THR A 168 -8.91 -18.34 -2.25
CA THR A 168 -9.38 -19.71 -1.98
C THR A 168 -8.35 -20.51 -1.17
N ARG A 169 -7.05 -20.34 -1.47
CA ARG A 169 -5.98 -21.08 -0.80
C ARG A 169 -5.56 -20.46 0.53
N SER A 170 -5.74 -19.16 0.74
CA SER A 170 -5.43 -18.50 2.01
C SER A 170 -6.25 -19.13 3.13
N GLN A 171 -7.51 -19.51 2.85
CA GLN A 171 -8.43 -20.10 3.82
C GLN A 171 -8.56 -19.25 5.09
N GLY A 172 -8.44 -17.92 4.95
CA GLY A 172 -8.47 -16.96 6.06
C GLY A 172 -7.21 -16.94 6.94
N ARG A 173 -6.14 -17.68 6.59
CA ARG A 173 -4.85 -17.67 7.30
C ARG A 173 -4.06 -16.38 7.09
N ILE A 174 -4.34 -15.67 5.98
CA ILE A 174 -3.76 -14.38 5.62
C ILE A 174 -4.79 -13.58 4.81
N THR A 175 -4.81 -12.27 4.99
CA THR A 175 -5.70 -11.39 4.22
C THR A 175 -5.12 -11.15 2.83
N ILE A 176 -5.88 -11.44 1.78
CA ILE A 176 -5.53 -11.01 0.42
C ILE A 176 -6.16 -9.65 0.16
N GLN A 177 -5.32 -8.62 -0.01
CA GLN A 177 -5.73 -7.25 -0.26
C GLN A 177 -5.52 -6.90 -1.73
N ALA A 178 -6.61 -6.69 -2.48
CA ALA A 178 -6.54 -6.34 -3.88
C ALA A 178 -6.09 -4.88 -4.06
N GLY A 179 -5.08 -4.66 -4.90
CA GLY A 179 -4.53 -3.34 -5.22
C GLY A 179 -4.30 -3.10 -6.70
N SER A 180 -3.95 -1.85 -7.05
CA SER A 180 -3.79 -1.37 -8.44
C SER A 180 -5.10 -1.23 -9.22
N GLY A 181 -5.50 0.02 -9.49
CA GLY A 181 -6.69 0.37 -10.26
C GLY A 181 -8.01 0.27 -9.47
N VAL A 182 -7.95 0.16 -8.15
CA VAL A 182 -9.15 0.01 -7.31
C VAL A 182 -9.94 1.31 -7.22
N GLY A 183 -11.24 1.18 -7.41
CA GLY A 183 -12.27 2.19 -7.18
C GLY A 183 -13.64 1.50 -7.04
N ALA A 184 -14.70 2.25 -6.80
CA ALA A 184 -16.05 1.72 -6.54
C ALA A 184 -16.50 0.67 -7.58
N GLU A 185 -16.36 0.97 -8.87
CA GLU A 185 -16.77 0.08 -9.95
C GLU A 185 -15.91 -1.19 -10.01
N VAL A 186 -14.61 -1.08 -9.77
CA VAL A 186 -13.71 -2.24 -9.74
C VAL A 186 -14.04 -3.17 -8.57
N ILE A 187 -14.41 -2.62 -7.41
CA ILE A 187 -14.86 -3.42 -6.27
C ILE A 187 -16.13 -4.21 -6.65
N ARG A 188 -17.12 -3.55 -7.27
CA ARG A 188 -18.38 -4.20 -7.71
C ARG A 188 -18.12 -5.35 -8.68
N GLN A 189 -17.14 -5.22 -9.56
CA GLN A 189 -16.79 -6.26 -10.53
C GLN A 189 -15.92 -7.37 -9.92
N LEU A 190 -14.97 -7.04 -9.04
CA LEU A 190 -13.97 -7.98 -8.55
C LEU A 190 -14.50 -8.89 -7.44
N TYR A 191 -15.39 -8.39 -6.57
CA TYR A 191 -15.91 -9.17 -5.45
C TYR A 191 -16.62 -10.46 -5.90
N PRO A 192 -17.59 -10.44 -6.85
CA PRO A 192 -18.24 -11.66 -7.31
C PRO A 192 -17.29 -12.69 -7.94
N LEU A 193 -16.15 -12.23 -8.47
CA LEU A 193 -15.16 -13.09 -9.12
C LEU A 193 -14.23 -13.79 -8.11
N THR A 194 -13.89 -13.09 -7.03
CA THR A 194 -12.76 -13.46 -6.15
C THR A 194 -13.17 -13.76 -4.71
N GLY A 195 -14.24 -13.12 -4.21
CA GLY A 195 -14.61 -13.15 -2.79
C GLY A 195 -13.81 -12.21 -1.89
N ILE A 196 -12.82 -11.47 -2.44
CA ILE A 196 -11.94 -10.58 -1.66
C ILE A 196 -12.73 -9.42 -1.06
N LYS A 197 -12.45 -9.10 0.21
CA LYS A 197 -13.08 -7.99 0.95
C LYS A 197 -12.10 -6.94 1.47
N ALA A 198 -10.80 -7.11 1.21
CA ALA A 198 -9.78 -6.12 1.53
C ALA A 198 -9.28 -5.44 0.26
N TYR A 199 -9.33 -4.12 0.23
CA TYR A 199 -9.05 -3.31 -0.96
C TYR A 199 -8.13 -2.14 -0.65
N HIS A 200 -7.20 -1.88 -1.57
CA HIS A 200 -6.23 -0.79 -1.50
C HIS A 200 -6.39 0.15 -2.68
N MET A 201 -6.66 1.43 -2.40
CA MET A 201 -6.86 2.45 -3.44
C MET A 201 -6.07 3.73 -3.18
N SER A 202 -5.91 4.57 -4.20
CA SER A 202 -5.41 5.95 -4.01
C SER A 202 -6.52 6.99 -3.93
N GLY A 203 -7.67 6.73 -4.56
CA GLY A 203 -8.81 7.67 -4.62
C GLY A 203 -8.49 9.03 -5.24
N LYS A 204 -7.36 9.15 -5.93
CA LYS A 204 -6.75 10.44 -6.26
C LYS A 204 -7.39 11.12 -7.47
N VAL A 205 -7.39 12.44 -7.41
CA VAL A 205 -7.68 13.36 -8.50
C VAL A 205 -6.49 14.30 -8.69
N VAL A 206 -6.41 14.91 -9.88
CA VAL A 206 -5.40 15.93 -10.17
C VAL A 206 -6.02 17.30 -9.88
N THR A 207 -5.32 18.09 -9.08
CA THR A 207 -5.68 19.47 -8.73
C THR A 207 -4.62 20.42 -9.30
N ASP A 208 -5.04 21.59 -9.74
CA ASP A 208 -4.13 22.59 -10.30
C ASP A 208 -3.49 23.43 -9.19
N SER A 209 -2.22 23.78 -9.37
CA SER A 209 -1.45 24.57 -8.41
C SER A 209 -1.98 25.99 -8.27
N ALA A 210 -1.97 26.51 -7.04
CA ALA A 210 -2.29 27.91 -6.75
C ALA A 210 -1.26 28.91 -7.32
N MET A 211 -0.15 28.44 -7.87
CA MET A 211 0.88 29.29 -8.49
C MET A 211 0.32 30.03 -9.70
N GLN A 212 0.23 31.36 -9.59
CA GLN A 212 -0.20 32.25 -10.67
C GLN A 212 0.90 32.45 -11.72
N PHE A 213 2.16 32.53 -11.30
CA PHE A 213 3.31 32.58 -12.20
C PHE A 213 3.80 31.17 -12.52
N ARG A 214 3.94 30.87 -13.81
CA ARG A 214 4.41 29.56 -14.30
C ARG A 214 5.56 29.72 -15.28
N LYS A 215 6.60 28.91 -15.10
CA LYS A 215 7.75 28.86 -16.02
C LYS A 215 7.71 27.56 -16.80
N GLU A 216 7.33 27.66 -18.07
CA GLU A 216 7.35 26.52 -18.97
C GLU A 216 8.78 26.14 -19.37
N GLY A 217 8.95 24.86 -19.72
CA GLY A 217 10.24 24.31 -20.20
C GLY A 217 11.25 23.97 -19.11
N VAL A 218 10.87 24.07 -17.84
CA VAL A 218 11.69 23.64 -16.69
C VAL A 218 11.03 22.44 -16.04
N ASN A 219 11.78 21.35 -15.85
CA ASN A 219 11.33 20.14 -15.18
C ASN A 219 12.27 19.82 -14.01
N MET A 220 11.73 19.50 -12.85
CA MET A 220 12.47 19.09 -11.66
C MET A 220 12.71 17.58 -11.62
N GLY A 221 11.83 16.81 -12.26
CA GLY A 221 11.88 15.35 -12.30
C GLY A 221 11.70 14.79 -13.70
N LEU A 222 10.74 13.88 -13.86
CA LEU A 222 10.42 13.27 -15.15
C LEU A 222 9.68 14.29 -16.04
N PRO A 223 10.16 14.57 -17.27
CA PRO A 223 9.58 15.59 -18.16
C PRO A 223 8.12 15.37 -18.59
N THR A 224 7.53 14.23 -18.22
CA THR A 224 6.17 13.82 -18.58
C THR A 224 5.09 14.40 -17.67
N PHE A 225 5.46 15.00 -16.54
CA PHE A 225 4.51 15.52 -15.56
C PHE A 225 4.61 17.04 -15.44
N SER A 226 3.46 17.70 -15.24
CA SER A 226 3.43 19.14 -14.98
C SER A 226 3.94 19.42 -13.56
N GLU A 227 4.82 20.42 -13.43
CA GLU A 227 5.28 20.94 -12.13
C GLU A 227 4.17 21.65 -11.33
N TYR A 228 3.01 21.85 -11.94
CA TYR A 228 1.87 22.56 -11.36
C TYR A 228 0.66 21.65 -11.14
N GLU A 229 0.79 20.35 -11.34
CA GLU A 229 -0.24 19.37 -11.00
C GLU A 229 0.02 18.79 -9.61
N ILE A 230 -1.03 18.75 -8.78
CA ILE A 230 -0.97 18.22 -7.42
C ILE A 230 -1.97 17.07 -7.32
N TRP A 231 -1.48 15.87 -7.00
CA TRP A 231 -2.31 14.67 -6.90
C TRP A 231 -2.80 14.54 -5.45
N ARG A 232 -4.12 14.52 -5.24
CA ARG A 232 -4.72 14.45 -3.90
C ARG A 232 -5.81 13.41 -3.86
N THR A 233 -5.94 12.70 -2.73
CA THR A 233 -7.09 11.83 -2.48
C THR A 233 -8.36 12.66 -2.46
N ASP A 234 -9.40 12.17 -3.15
CA ASP A 234 -10.72 12.77 -3.18
C ASP A 234 -11.68 12.05 -2.22
N ILE A 235 -12.43 12.82 -1.45
CA ILE A 235 -13.35 12.32 -0.43
C ILE A 235 -14.47 11.49 -1.07
N GLU A 236 -15.03 11.95 -2.20
CA GLU A 236 -16.16 11.28 -2.84
C GLU A 236 -15.75 9.95 -3.47
N ASN A 237 -14.54 9.87 -4.04
CA ASN A 237 -13.99 8.61 -4.53
C ASN A 237 -13.85 7.55 -3.42
N VAL A 238 -13.35 7.95 -2.25
CA VAL A 238 -13.22 7.05 -1.09
C VAL A 238 -14.60 6.67 -0.56
N ARG A 239 -15.52 7.63 -0.42
CA ARG A 239 -16.90 7.40 0.04
C ARG A 239 -17.66 6.47 -0.89
N ALA A 240 -17.50 6.63 -2.21
CA ALA A 240 -18.12 5.75 -3.19
C ALA A 240 -17.63 4.31 -3.04
N ALA A 241 -16.32 4.10 -2.89
CA ALA A 241 -15.74 2.78 -2.66
C ALA A 241 -16.22 2.18 -1.33
N LYS A 242 -16.26 2.97 -0.26
CA LYS A 242 -16.77 2.57 1.05
C LYS A 242 -18.22 2.10 0.98
N LYS A 243 -19.07 2.87 0.31
CA LYS A 243 -20.49 2.52 0.10
C LYS A 243 -20.65 1.18 -0.61
N VAL A 244 -19.83 0.89 -1.63
CA VAL A 244 -19.87 -0.43 -2.30
C VAL A 244 -19.58 -1.54 -1.31
N LEU A 245 -18.56 -1.39 -0.47
CA LEU A 245 -18.17 -2.41 0.51
C LEU A 245 -19.23 -2.64 1.59
N GLU A 246 -19.98 -1.60 1.98
CA GLU A 246 -21.09 -1.70 2.92
C GLU A 246 -22.33 -2.40 2.34
N GLU A 247 -22.41 -2.51 1.00
CA GLU A 247 -23.49 -3.17 0.27
C GLU A 247 -23.17 -4.65 -0.09
N LEU A 248 -21.94 -5.12 0.14
CA LEU A 248 -21.49 -6.51 -0.15
C LEU A 248 -22.00 -7.54 0.85
#